data_AF-A0A7W1QZJ1-F1
#
_entry.id   AF-A0A7W1QZJ1-F1
#
_cell.length_a   1.000
_cell.length_b   1.000
_cell.length_c   1.000
_cell.angle_alpha   90.00
_cell.angle_beta   90.00
_cell.angle_gamma   90.00
#
_symmetry.space_group_name_H-M   'P 1'
#
loop_
_entity.id
_entity.type
_entity.pdbx_description
1 polymer ?
#
loop_
_entity_poly.entity_id
_entity_poly.type
_entity_poly.pdbx_seq_one_letter_code
_entity_poly.pdbx_strand_id
1 'polypeptide(L)' 'VPNVILENGNLSGFVDWGSAGVADRYQDIALLTRSVWYDFGEDWEESVFAFYGIEPDWKKIHFYRLFDEFF' A
#
# COMPACT_ATOMS: atom_id res chain seq x y z
N VAL A 1 7.15 -0.79 2.27
CA VAL A 1 6.97 -2.25 2.03
C VAL A 1 7.85 -2.65 0.85
N PRO A 2 8.97 -3.35 1.09
CA PRO A 2 9.92 -3.75 0.06
C PRO A 2 9.52 -5.05 -0.69
N ASN A 3 8.22 -5.26 -0.93
CA ASN A 3 7.69 -6.57 -1.38
C ASN A 3 7.43 -6.62 -2.90
N VAL A 4 7.76 -5.54 -3.61
CA VAL A 4 7.60 -5.40 -5.07
C VAL A 4 8.98 -5.34 -5.71
N ILE A 5 9.21 -6.20 -6.69
CA ILE A 5 10.46 -6.22 -7.47
C ILE A 5 10.24 -5.45 -8.77
N LEU A 6 11.17 -4.54 -9.06
CA LEU A 6 11.23 -3.82 -10.33
C LEU A 6 12.48 -4.26 -11.11
N GLU A 7 12.31 -4.55 -12.40
CA GLU A 7 13.40 -4.82 -13.34
C GLU A 7 13.25 -3.88 -14.55
N ASN A 8 14.30 -3.12 -14.86
CA ASN A 8 14.30 -2.14 -15.96
C ASN A 8 13.10 -1.16 -15.93
N GLY A 9 12.70 -0.74 -14.73
CA GLY A 9 11.57 0.17 -14.52
C GLY A 9 10.18 -0.47 -14.65
N ASN A 10 10.10 -1.79 -14.89
CA ASN A 10 8.85 -2.53 -14.97
C ASN A 10 8.67 -3.43 -13.75
N LEU A 11 7.42 -3.69 -13.38
CA LEU A 11 7.08 -4.70 -12.39
C LEU A 11 7.57 -6.07 -12.88
N SER A 12 8.40 -6.75 -12.08
CA SER A 12 8.95 -8.06 -12.41
C SER A 12 8.55 -9.16 -11.42
N GLY A 13 7.96 -8.82 -10.28
CA GLY A 13 7.37 -9.81 -9.38
C GLY A 13 7.02 -9.28 -7.99
N PHE A 14 6.50 -10.19 -7.17
CA PHE A 14 6.16 -9.99 -5.77
C PHE A 14 6.85 -11.05 -4.91
N VAL A 15 7.24 -10.67 -3.70
CA VAL A 15 7.82 -11.56 -2.68
C VAL A 15 7.06 -11.42 -1.36
N ASP A 16 7.42 -12.23 -0.37
CA ASP A 16 6.78 -12.25 0.96
C ASP A 16 5.27 -12.52 0.89
N TRP A 17 4.91 -13.56 0.13
CA TRP A 17 3.52 -13.86 -0.21
C TRP A 17 2.74 -14.60 0.88
N GLY A 18 3.30 -14.75 2.08
CA GLY A 18 2.75 -15.58 3.17
C GLY A 18 1.37 -15.13 3.67
N SER A 19 1.04 -13.84 3.53
CA SER A 19 -0.23 -13.26 3.98
C SER A 19 -1.21 -12.96 2.84
N ALA A 20 -0.94 -13.38 1.60
CA ALA A 20 -1.91 -13.11 0.54
C ALA A 20 -3.13 -14.02 0.58
N GLY A 21 -4.21 -13.44 0.10
CA GLY A 21 -5.48 -14.11 -0.08
C GLY A 21 -6.53 -13.10 -0.51
N VAL A 22 -7.79 -13.51 -0.40
CA VAL A 22 -8.92 -12.61 -0.60
C VAL A 22 -9.03 -11.70 0.63
N ALA A 23 -8.88 -10.39 0.42
CA ALA A 23 -9.02 -9.37 1.44
C ALA A 23 -9.73 -8.13 0.86
N ASP A 24 -10.11 -7.20 1.72
CA ASP A 24 -10.50 -5.87 1.26
C ASP A 24 -9.28 -5.18 0.61
N ARG A 25 -9.50 -4.44 -0.48
CA ARG A 25 -8.42 -3.71 -1.18
C ARG A 25 -7.65 -2.76 -0.27
N TYR A 26 -8.28 -2.26 0.79
CA TYR A 26 -7.63 -1.34 1.72
C TYR A 26 -6.55 -2.02 2.58
N GLN A 27 -6.48 -3.35 2.62
CA GLN A 27 -5.33 -4.08 3.20
C GLN A 27 -4.03 -3.66 2.50
N ASP A 28 -4.01 -3.62 1.16
CA ASP A 28 -2.81 -3.26 0.41
C ASP A 28 -2.65 -1.73 0.32
N ILE A 29 -3.74 -1.01 0.03
CA ILE A 29 -3.70 0.44 -0.19
C ILE A 29 -3.22 1.18 1.07
N ALA A 30 -3.69 0.78 2.26
CA ALA A 30 -3.32 1.46 3.50
C ALA A 30 -1.82 1.35 3.81
N LEU A 31 -1.21 0.21 3.50
CA LEU A 31 0.21 -0.05 3.71
C LEU A 31 1.06 0.58 2.60
N LEU A 32 0.57 0.56 1.35
CA LEU A 32 1.20 1.26 0.24
C LEU A 32 1.28 2.77 0.52
N THR A 33 0.17 3.41 0.90
CA THR A 33 0.20 4.84 1.18
C THR A 33 1.04 5.18 2.41
N ARG A 34 1.06 4.32 3.43
CA ARG A 34 1.95 4.50 4.61
C ARG A 34 3.42 4.45 4.19
N SER A 35 3.80 3.48 3.36
CA SER A 35 5.18 3.35 2.87
C SER A 35 5.59 4.54 2.03
N VAL A 36 4.75 4.91 1.06
CA VAL A 36 5.04 6.00 0.13
C VAL A 36 5.13 7.33 0.86
N TRP A 37 4.24 7.57 1.83
CA TRP A 37 4.32 8.73 2.72
C TRP A 37 5.62 8.76 3.51
N TYR A 38 6.03 7.62 4.09
CA TYR A 38 7.26 7.52 4.87
C TYR A 38 8.52 7.72 4.01
N ASP A 39 8.54 7.15 2.81
CA ASP A 39 9.70 7.16 1.92
C ASP A 39 9.84 8.47 1.12
N PHE A 40 8.73 9.13 0.77
CA PHE A 40 8.71 10.26 -0.17
C PHE A 40 7.96 11.51 0.32
N GLY A 41 7.20 11.45 1.42
CA GLY A 41 6.47 12.58 2.01
C GLY A 41 4.98 12.63 1.65
N GLU A 42 4.29 13.64 2.20
CA GLU A 42 2.82 13.77 2.20
C GLU A 42 2.19 13.84 0.80
N ASP A 43 2.79 14.60 -0.12
CA ASP A 43 2.28 14.77 -1.50
C ASP A 43 2.14 13.44 -2.27
N TRP A 44 2.89 12.42 -1.86
CA TRP A 44 2.89 11.13 -2.53
C TRP A 44 1.77 10.20 -2.06
N GLU A 45 1.23 10.38 -0.84
CA GLU A 45 0.06 9.63 -0.41
C GLU A 45 -1.17 10.00 -1.25
N GLU A 46 -1.40 11.29 -1.48
CA GLU A 46 -2.48 11.77 -2.36
C GLU A 46 -2.29 11.28 -3.80
N SER A 47 -1.05 11.26 -4.28
CA SER A 47 -0.70 10.76 -5.62
C SER A 47 -1.08 9.28 -5.81
N VAL A 48 -0.97 8.45 -4.77
CA VAL A 48 -1.40 7.04 -4.84
C VAL A 48 -2.92 6.93 -5.04
N PHE A 49 -3.72 7.70 -4.30
CA PHE A 49 -5.18 7.68 -4.45
C PHE A 49 -5.60 8.19 -5.83
N ALA A 50 -4.98 9.27 -6.31
CA ALA A 50 -5.22 9.82 -7.64
C ALA A 50 -4.87 8.82 -8.75
N PHE A 51 -3.71 8.16 -8.66
CA PHE A 51 -3.28 7.15 -9.64
C PHE A 51 -4.19 5.91 -9.62
N TYR A 52 -4.60 5.47 -8.44
CA TYR A 52 -5.50 4.33 -8.29
C TYR A 52 -6.97 4.68 -8.65
N GLY A 53 -7.29 5.97 -8.78
CA GLY A 53 -8.60 6.46 -9.21
C GLY A 53 -9.70 6.26 -8.16
N ILE A 54 -9.37 6.41 -6.87
CA ILE A 54 -10.32 6.24 -5.76
C ILE A 54 -10.35 7.45 -4.84
N GLU A 55 -11.51 7.67 -4.23
CA GLU A 55 -11.64 8.52 -3.05
C GLU A 55 -11.18 7.73 -1.80
N PRO A 56 -10.34 8.30 -0.92
CA PRO A 56 -9.83 7.58 0.24
C PRO A 56 -10.92 7.36 1.30
N ASP A 57 -11.14 6.09 1.68
CA ASP A 57 -11.89 5.74 2.88
C ASP A 57 -10.93 5.74 4.07
N TRP A 58 -10.83 6.90 4.71
CA TRP A 58 -9.94 7.09 5.84
C TRP A 58 -10.24 6.15 7.01
N LYS A 59 -11.48 5.68 7.19
CA LYS A 59 -11.78 4.74 8.27
C LYS A 59 -11.12 3.39 8.01
N LYS A 60 -11.20 2.89 6.78
CA LYS A 60 -10.52 1.66 6.38
C LYS A 60 -9.00 1.81 6.39
N ILE A 61 -8.48 2.93 5.89
CA ILE A 61 -7.04 3.19 5.89
C ILE A 61 -6.48 3.14 7.32
N HIS A 62 -7.11 3.84 8.27
CA HIS A 62 -6.67 3.84 9.67
C HIS A 62 -6.82 2.44 10.30
N PHE A 63 -7.91 1.73 10.01
CA PHE A 63 -8.13 0.37 10.49
C PHE A 63 -7.01 -0.57 10.03
N TYR A 64 -6.69 -0.60 8.73
CA TYR A 64 -5.69 -1.52 8.19
C TYR A 64 -4.25 -1.15 8.56
N ARG A 65 -3.94 0.15 8.72
CA ARG A 65 -2.66 0.58 9.31
C ARG A 65 -2.51 0.08 10.74
N LEU A 66 -3.55 0.24 11.56
CA LEU A 66 -3.53 -0.24 12.95
C LEU A 66 -3.47 -1.77 13.02
N PHE A 67 -4.19 -2.47 12.14
CA PHE A 67 -4.21 -3.92 12.07
C PHE A 67 -2.81 -4.50 11.79
N ASP A 68 -2.04 -3.83 10.94
CA ASP A 68 -0.67 -4.22 10.59
C ASP A 68 0.34 -4.10 11.75
N GLU A 69 0.09 -3.24 12.75
CA GLU A 69 0.95 -3.11 13.94
C GLU A 69 0.95 -4.37 14.85
N PHE A 70 0.11 -5.37 14.55
CA PHE A 70 0.05 -6.66 15.25
C PHE A 70 0.86 -7.76 14.55
N PHE A 71 1.63 -7.43 13.50
CA PHE A 71 2.44 -8.36 12.70
C PHE A 71 3.88 -7.87 12.49
#